data_AF-A0A101DIK8-F1
#
_entry.id   AF-A0A101DIK8-F1
#
_cell.length_a   1.000
_cell.length_b   1.000
_cell.length_c   1.000
_cell.angle_alpha   90.00
_cell.angle_beta   90.00
_cell.angle_gamma   90.00
#
_symmetry.space_group_name_H-M   'P 1'
#
loop_
_entity.id
_entity.type
_entity.pdbx_description
1 polymer ?
#
loop_
_entity_poly.entity_id
_entity_poly.type
_entity_poly.pdbx_seq_one_letter_code
_entity_poly.pdbx_strand_id
1 'polypeptide(L)'
;MSYPQKIFLEITTKCNLNCNFCVKNISASLKKEKIFPFALFKKLVKNFSSVNRLILNGIGEPLLHPQLEEFVALAKKHMPATSTIAFQSNGMLFTPEKVHNLLSAGLDQVCLSLDGVEADFLQQKRQGASLSKILTSLDMLNLHRQKINPHFKMGIEFVLMKSNYKQLPHLIELAQEKKVDFILVTHLLPYSKEVANECLFEPNTHKAKELFNKYKEKAQKLGLAIKDYFQVRWKFHKKDQDKKLINLVETMIKEAEKENILLHLENLVFWDEQDLTDLENILETSSNLARKYNISLDLPPLRAQNKRKCEFVEEKSVFIDVEGNVAPCYFLWHQYSCYMDKRTKHIYPVFFGNIKEEDLQAIWNKEKFIQFREEVLQVNYPYCSNCPLVPCDDLLNESFPFEHDCYGNTVPCGHCLWCMGGIRCLR
;
A
#
# COMPACT_ATOMS: atom_id res chain seq x y z
N MET A 1 6.54 -16.80 18.66
CA MET A 1 5.31 -16.08 19.09
C MET A 1 4.10 -16.89 18.65
N SER A 2 3.25 -17.35 19.58
CA SER A 2 2.32 -18.46 19.32
C SER A 2 1.00 -18.10 18.60
N TYR A 3 0.65 -16.81 18.47
CA TYR A 3 -0.62 -16.37 17.87
C TYR A 3 -0.49 -15.07 17.06
N PRO A 4 -1.29 -14.88 15.99
CA PRO A 4 -1.45 -13.59 15.33
C PRO A 4 -2.22 -12.60 16.23
N GLN A 5 -1.95 -11.30 16.04
CA GLN A 5 -2.63 -10.22 16.77
C GLN A 5 -3.56 -9.39 15.89
N LYS A 6 -3.27 -9.29 14.58
CA LYS A 6 -4.13 -8.62 13.60
C LYS A 6 -4.57 -9.62 12.53
N ILE A 7 -5.86 -9.61 12.19
CA ILE A 7 -6.40 -10.43 11.09
C ILE A 7 -6.98 -9.50 10.03
N PHE A 8 -6.49 -9.65 8.79
CA PHE A 8 -7.14 -9.14 7.60
C PHE A 8 -7.93 -10.29 6.97
N LEU A 9 -9.23 -10.10 6.78
CA LEU A 9 -10.12 -11.11 6.24
C LEU A 9 -10.89 -10.56 5.05
N GLU A 10 -10.65 -11.16 3.88
CA GLU A 10 -11.41 -10.85 2.67
C GLU A 10 -12.76 -11.54 2.73
N ILE A 11 -13.78 -10.78 3.13
CA ILE A 11 -15.14 -11.32 3.24
C ILE A 11 -15.83 -11.42 1.88
N THR A 12 -15.42 -10.65 0.87
CA THR A 12 -16.01 -10.67 -0.46
C THR A 12 -15.05 -10.07 -1.48
N THR A 13 -15.06 -10.61 -2.70
CA THR A 13 -14.39 -9.98 -3.85
C THR A 13 -15.36 -9.22 -4.74
N LYS A 14 -16.67 -9.18 -4.41
CA LYS A 14 -17.66 -8.40 -5.16
C LYS A 14 -17.42 -6.91 -5.02
N CYS A 15 -17.60 -6.13 -6.09
CA CYS A 15 -17.53 -4.67 -6.00
C CYS A 15 -18.54 -4.02 -6.96
N ASN A 16 -19.22 -2.98 -6.50
CA ASN A 16 -20.19 -2.22 -7.27
C ASN A 16 -19.57 -1.05 -8.08
N LEU A 17 -18.23 -0.90 -8.05
CA LEU A 17 -17.49 0.12 -8.79
C LEU A 17 -16.48 -0.50 -9.76
N ASN A 18 -16.11 0.23 -10.80
CA ASN A 18 -15.13 -0.18 -11.80
C ASN A 18 -13.95 0.81 -11.89
N CYS A 19 -13.25 1.02 -10.76
CA CYS A 19 -12.11 1.94 -10.68
C CYS A 19 -10.98 1.54 -11.64
N ASN A 20 -10.45 2.50 -12.41
CA ASN A 20 -9.48 2.25 -13.47
C ASN A 20 -8.06 1.92 -12.98
N PHE A 21 -7.76 2.19 -11.71
CA PHE A 21 -6.49 1.91 -11.05
C PHE A 21 -6.56 0.70 -10.09
N CYS A 22 -7.71 0.03 -9.97
CA CYS A 22 -7.90 -1.06 -9.03
C CYS A 22 -7.42 -2.40 -9.59
N VAL A 23 -6.71 -3.17 -8.75
CA VAL A 23 -6.21 -4.52 -9.09
C VAL A 23 -7.31 -5.45 -9.57
N LYS A 24 -8.53 -5.34 -9.02
CA LYS A 24 -9.67 -6.18 -9.39
C LYS A 24 -10.07 -6.02 -10.86
N ASN A 25 -9.95 -4.81 -11.39
CA ASN A 25 -10.40 -4.48 -12.75
C ASN A 25 -9.28 -4.66 -13.77
N ILE A 26 -8.03 -4.46 -13.34
CA ILE A 26 -6.83 -4.62 -14.17
C ILE A 26 -6.40 -6.09 -14.26
N SER A 27 -6.39 -6.81 -13.14
CA SER A 27 -5.93 -8.20 -13.08
C SER A 27 -7.02 -9.18 -13.51
N ALA A 28 -6.74 -9.97 -14.55
CA ALA A 28 -7.67 -10.99 -15.03
C ALA A 28 -7.95 -12.09 -13.99
N SER A 29 -6.96 -12.43 -13.15
CA SER A 29 -7.08 -13.47 -12.11
C SER A 29 -8.10 -13.11 -11.02
N LEU A 30 -8.45 -11.82 -10.87
CA LEU A 30 -9.26 -11.30 -9.77
C LEU A 30 -10.69 -10.90 -10.16
N LYS A 31 -11.08 -11.17 -11.41
CA LYS A 31 -12.42 -10.84 -11.90
C LYS A 31 -13.52 -11.71 -11.31
N LYS A 32 -13.21 -12.96 -10.92
CA LYS A 32 -14.20 -13.88 -10.37
C LYS A 32 -14.66 -13.42 -9.00
N GLU A 33 -15.96 -13.15 -8.89
CA GLU A 33 -16.58 -12.74 -7.65
C GLU A 33 -16.89 -13.93 -6.74
N LYS A 34 -16.52 -13.80 -5.47
CA LYS A 34 -16.68 -14.81 -4.41
C LYS A 34 -17.11 -14.11 -3.11
N ILE A 35 -17.75 -14.89 -2.24
CA ILE A 35 -18.20 -14.47 -0.91
C ILE A 35 -17.63 -15.47 0.10
N PHE A 36 -17.05 -14.95 1.17
CA PHE A 36 -16.49 -15.76 2.24
C PHE A 36 -17.62 -16.37 3.08
N PRO A 37 -17.69 -17.70 3.24
CA PRO A 37 -18.80 -18.31 3.98
C PRO A 37 -18.77 -17.94 5.47
N PHE A 38 -19.89 -17.47 6.03
CA PHE A 38 -19.98 -17.17 7.47
C PHE A 38 -19.72 -18.41 8.35
N ALA A 39 -20.05 -19.61 7.87
CA ALA A 39 -19.73 -20.86 8.55
C ALA A 39 -18.21 -21.07 8.71
N LEU A 40 -17.42 -20.64 7.73
CA LEU A 40 -15.96 -20.68 7.81
C LEU A 40 -15.44 -19.64 8.81
N PHE A 41 -16.06 -18.45 8.85
CA PHE A 41 -15.72 -17.40 9.82
C PHE A 41 -15.89 -17.88 11.27
N LYS A 42 -16.95 -18.64 11.56
CA LYS A 42 -17.17 -19.24 12.89
C LYS A 42 -16.01 -20.13 13.35
N LYS A 43 -15.25 -20.75 12.45
CA LYS A 43 -14.07 -21.55 12.82
C LYS A 43 -12.95 -20.69 13.41
N LEU A 44 -12.90 -19.39 13.08
CA LEU A 44 -11.90 -18.47 13.61
C LEU A 44 -12.16 -18.02 15.05
N VAL A 45 -13.36 -18.25 15.60
CA VAL A 45 -13.77 -17.77 16.94
C VAL A 45 -12.75 -18.13 18.03
N LYS A 46 -12.22 -19.35 18.02
CA LYS A 46 -11.21 -19.80 19.01
C LYS A 46 -9.87 -19.06 18.91
N ASN A 47 -9.61 -18.35 17.82
CA ASN A 47 -8.40 -17.56 17.62
C ASN A 47 -8.58 -16.10 18.08
N PHE A 48 -9.82 -15.63 18.29
CA PHE A 48 -10.10 -14.21 18.54
C PHE A 48 -9.63 -13.68 19.89
N SER A 49 -9.40 -14.52 20.89
CA SER A 49 -8.95 -14.08 22.22
C SER A 49 -7.57 -13.39 22.20
N SER A 50 -6.74 -13.64 21.19
CA SER A 50 -5.43 -12.99 21.01
C SER A 50 -5.45 -11.85 20.00
N VAL A 51 -6.56 -11.65 19.30
CA VAL A 51 -6.68 -10.70 18.18
C VAL A 51 -7.08 -9.34 18.72
N ASN A 52 -6.18 -8.36 18.62
CA ASN A 52 -6.48 -6.98 18.99
C ASN A 52 -7.13 -6.19 17.85
N ARG A 53 -7.07 -6.70 16.61
CA ARG A 53 -7.68 -6.04 15.47
C ARG A 53 -8.14 -6.99 14.37
N LEU A 54 -9.37 -6.77 13.91
CA LEU A 54 -9.96 -7.47 12.77
C LEU A 54 -10.32 -6.46 11.69
N ILE A 55 -9.80 -6.68 10.49
CA ILE A 55 -10.00 -5.82 9.33
C ILE A 55 -10.72 -6.64 8.26
N LEU A 56 -11.97 -6.31 7.99
CA LEU A 56 -12.84 -7.04 7.05
C LEU A 56 -12.71 -6.47 5.63
N ASN A 57 -11.48 -6.42 5.11
CA ASN A 57 -11.13 -5.85 3.81
C ASN A 57 -10.64 -6.90 2.83
N GLY A 58 -10.58 -6.54 1.56
CA GLY A 58 -9.95 -7.30 0.49
C GLY A 58 -10.02 -6.47 -0.79
N ILE A 59 -10.12 -7.12 -1.94
CA ILE A 59 -10.24 -6.41 -3.22
C ILE A 59 -11.67 -5.98 -3.56
N GLY A 60 -12.66 -6.40 -2.76
CA GLY A 60 -14.09 -6.11 -2.94
C GLY A 60 -14.62 -4.96 -2.07
N GLU A 61 -15.94 -4.80 -2.08
CA GLU A 61 -16.71 -3.88 -1.24
C GLU A 61 -17.39 -4.65 -0.11
N PRO A 62 -16.96 -4.48 1.16
CA PRO A 62 -17.50 -5.19 2.32
C PRO A 62 -19.02 -5.06 2.48
N LEU A 63 -19.61 -3.92 2.14
CA LEU A 63 -21.06 -3.70 2.25
C LEU A 63 -21.92 -4.58 1.33
N LEU A 64 -21.32 -5.26 0.34
CA LEU A 64 -22.00 -6.25 -0.49
C LEU A 64 -22.08 -7.63 0.16
N HIS A 65 -21.40 -7.86 1.29
CA HIS A 65 -21.52 -9.10 2.03
C HIS A 65 -22.88 -9.15 2.75
N PRO A 66 -23.73 -10.17 2.50
CA PRO A 66 -25.10 -10.19 3.02
C PRO A 66 -25.16 -10.34 4.55
N GLN A 67 -24.07 -10.82 5.16
CA GLN A 67 -23.99 -11.07 6.60
C GLN A 67 -22.90 -10.24 7.30
N LEU A 68 -22.54 -9.06 6.78
CA LEU A 68 -21.44 -8.26 7.33
C LEU A 68 -21.67 -7.94 8.82
N GLU A 69 -22.90 -7.59 9.19
CA GLU A 69 -23.30 -7.28 10.56
C GLU A 69 -23.08 -8.47 11.50
N GLU A 70 -23.37 -9.70 11.07
CA GLU A 70 -23.10 -10.91 11.87
C GLU A 70 -21.62 -11.21 12.01
N PHE A 71 -20.77 -10.88 11.02
CA PHE A 71 -19.31 -10.97 11.17
C PHE A 71 -18.84 -10.03 12.29
N VAL A 72 -19.29 -8.78 12.26
CA VAL A 72 -18.94 -7.77 13.28
C VAL A 72 -19.43 -8.23 14.66
N ALA A 73 -20.70 -8.61 14.80
CA ALA A 73 -21.26 -9.01 16.08
C ALA A 73 -20.57 -10.26 16.67
N LEU A 74 -20.28 -11.26 15.83
CA LEU A 74 -19.61 -12.48 16.28
C LEU A 74 -18.17 -12.20 16.72
N ALA A 75 -17.43 -11.39 15.96
CA ALA A 75 -16.08 -11.00 16.32
C ALA A 75 -16.07 -10.19 17.62
N LYS A 76 -16.92 -9.16 17.74
CA LYS A 76 -16.96 -8.27 18.90
C LYS A 76 -17.25 -9.03 20.20
N LYS A 77 -18.08 -10.08 20.11
CA LYS A 77 -18.39 -10.96 21.23
C LYS A 77 -17.19 -11.76 21.76
N HIS A 78 -16.21 -12.11 20.91
CA HIS A 78 -15.14 -13.05 21.26
C HIS A 78 -13.74 -12.43 21.26
N MET A 79 -13.57 -11.24 20.69
CA MET A 79 -12.32 -10.49 20.77
C MET A 79 -12.23 -9.73 22.11
N PRO A 80 -11.02 -9.40 22.60
CA PRO A 80 -10.83 -8.58 23.80
C PRO A 80 -11.60 -7.26 23.75
N ALA A 81 -12.05 -6.74 24.88
CA ALA A 81 -12.82 -5.48 24.93
C ALA A 81 -12.07 -4.27 24.35
N THR A 82 -10.73 -4.28 24.41
CA THR A 82 -9.85 -3.23 23.85
C THR A 82 -9.56 -3.42 22.36
N SER A 83 -10.11 -4.45 21.73
CA SER A 83 -9.90 -4.75 20.31
C SER A 83 -10.78 -3.89 19.40
N THR A 84 -10.35 -3.75 18.15
CA THR A 84 -11.08 -2.99 17.13
C THR A 84 -11.47 -3.83 15.92
N ILE A 85 -12.67 -3.55 15.39
CA ILE A 85 -13.16 -4.13 14.15
C ILE A 85 -13.35 -2.99 13.15
N ALA A 86 -12.75 -3.14 11.97
CA ALA A 86 -12.73 -2.09 10.95
C ALA A 86 -12.93 -2.63 9.54
N PHE A 87 -13.40 -1.77 8.63
CA PHE A 87 -13.30 -2.02 7.19
C PHE A 87 -13.20 -0.73 6.37
N GLN A 88 -12.75 -0.88 5.12
CA GLN A 88 -12.71 0.14 4.08
C GLN A 88 -13.93 -0.01 3.16
N SER A 89 -14.54 1.09 2.75
CA SER A 89 -15.71 1.05 1.86
C SER A 89 -15.66 2.20 0.86
N ASN A 90 -16.22 1.98 -0.31
CA ASN A 90 -16.44 3.02 -1.29
C ASN A 90 -17.58 4.00 -0.90
N GLY A 91 -18.31 3.72 0.18
CA GLY A 91 -19.31 4.62 0.75
C GLY A 91 -20.64 4.70 -0.01
N MET A 92 -20.83 3.89 -1.05
CA MET A 92 -21.99 4.00 -1.94
C MET A 92 -23.24 3.29 -1.44
N LEU A 93 -23.08 2.34 -0.51
CA LEU A 93 -24.11 1.37 -0.12
C LEU A 93 -24.60 1.54 1.32
N PHE A 94 -24.18 2.60 2.01
CA PHE A 94 -24.72 2.88 3.34
C PHE A 94 -26.18 3.33 3.24
N THR A 95 -26.99 2.75 4.12
CA THR A 95 -28.37 3.17 4.40
C THR A 95 -28.49 3.43 5.91
N PRO A 96 -29.49 4.20 6.37
CA PRO A 96 -29.68 4.43 7.81
C PRO A 96 -29.80 3.13 8.61
N GLU A 97 -30.48 2.12 8.06
CA GLU A 97 -30.61 0.78 8.65
C GLU A 97 -29.26 0.05 8.71
N LYS A 98 -28.51 0.01 7.60
CA LYS A 98 -27.19 -0.63 7.53
C LYS A 98 -26.22 0.01 8.54
N VAL A 99 -26.19 1.35 8.61
CA VAL A 99 -25.38 2.08 9.59
C VAL A 99 -25.80 1.76 11.01
N HIS A 100 -27.10 1.77 11.32
CA HIS A 100 -27.61 1.41 12.64
C HIS A 100 -27.16 0.00 13.03
N ASN A 101 -27.39 -1.00 12.18
CA ASN A 101 -27.09 -2.39 12.48
C ASN A 101 -25.59 -2.63 12.67
N LEU A 102 -24.74 -2.01 11.84
CA LEU A 102 -23.28 -2.12 11.98
C LEU A 102 -22.75 -1.52 13.28
N LEU A 103 -23.22 -0.32 13.65
CA LEU A 103 -22.81 0.31 14.89
C LEU A 103 -23.33 -0.45 16.12
N SER A 104 -24.59 -0.92 16.06
CA SER A 104 -25.19 -1.75 17.12
C SER A 104 -24.50 -3.12 17.26
N ALA A 105 -23.96 -3.68 16.16
CA ALA A 105 -23.14 -4.88 16.19
C ALA A 105 -21.76 -4.67 16.85
N GLY A 106 -21.36 -3.42 17.07
CA GLY A 106 -20.10 -3.05 17.73
C GLY A 106 -18.95 -2.79 16.77
N LEU A 107 -19.24 -2.34 15.54
CA LEU A 107 -18.22 -1.85 14.62
C LEU A 107 -17.50 -0.64 15.24
N ASP A 108 -16.16 -0.65 15.19
CA ASP A 108 -15.34 0.39 15.80
C ASP A 108 -14.86 1.43 14.79
N GLN A 109 -14.66 1.04 13.53
CA GLN A 109 -14.11 1.96 12.54
C GLN A 109 -14.56 1.67 11.09
N VAL A 110 -14.78 2.73 10.32
CA VAL A 110 -14.90 2.67 8.85
C VAL A 110 -13.98 3.69 8.21
N CYS A 111 -13.35 3.33 7.11
CA CYS A 111 -12.58 4.26 6.29
C CYS A 111 -13.19 4.34 4.88
N LEU A 112 -13.70 5.51 4.49
CA LEU A 112 -14.31 5.71 3.17
C LEU A 112 -13.27 6.11 2.14
N SER A 113 -13.22 5.41 1.02
CA SER A 113 -12.32 5.78 -0.07
C SER A 113 -12.84 7.02 -0.81
N LEU A 114 -12.09 8.12 -0.73
CA LEU A 114 -12.41 9.38 -1.39
C LEU A 114 -11.13 10.04 -1.88
N ASP A 115 -10.84 9.90 -3.17
CA ASP A 115 -9.57 10.35 -3.79
C ASP A 115 -9.62 11.78 -4.36
N GLY A 116 -10.67 12.54 -4.04
CA GLY A 116 -10.87 13.89 -4.56
C GLY A 116 -12.20 14.48 -4.12
N VAL A 117 -12.30 15.81 -4.20
CA VAL A 117 -13.50 16.59 -3.85
C VAL A 117 -14.27 17.07 -5.09
N GLU A 118 -13.77 16.74 -6.28
CA GLU A 118 -14.41 17.04 -7.56
C GLU A 118 -15.18 15.82 -8.08
N ALA A 119 -16.47 16.00 -8.36
CA ALA A 119 -17.35 14.89 -8.75
C ALA A 119 -16.92 14.23 -10.08
N ASP A 120 -16.53 15.03 -11.07
CA ASP A 120 -16.11 14.52 -12.39
C ASP A 120 -14.81 13.73 -12.30
N PHE A 121 -13.84 14.23 -11.53
CA PHE A 121 -12.60 13.53 -11.24
C PHE A 121 -12.87 12.17 -10.57
N LEU A 122 -13.71 12.16 -9.54
CA LEU A 122 -14.06 10.95 -8.82
C LEU A 122 -14.73 9.93 -9.73
N GLN A 123 -15.68 10.36 -10.58
CA GLN A 123 -16.36 9.47 -11.53
C GLN A 123 -15.40 8.94 -12.61
N GLN A 124 -14.43 9.73 -13.04
CA GLN A 124 -13.41 9.31 -14.02
C GLN A 124 -12.49 8.22 -13.45
N LYS A 125 -12.03 8.38 -12.20
CA LYS A 125 -11.09 7.43 -11.57
C LYS A 125 -11.81 6.24 -10.94
N ARG A 126 -12.98 6.46 -10.33
CA ARG A 126 -13.84 5.48 -9.66
C ARG A 126 -15.19 5.38 -10.36
N GLN A 127 -15.21 4.78 -11.55
CA GLN A 127 -16.43 4.64 -12.34
C GLN A 127 -17.58 4.03 -11.53
N GLY A 128 -18.68 4.78 -11.41
CA GLY A 128 -19.88 4.42 -10.64
C GLY A 128 -19.98 5.10 -9.27
N ALA A 129 -18.95 5.83 -8.84
CA ALA A 129 -18.97 6.58 -7.59
C ALA A 129 -19.82 7.85 -7.70
N SER A 130 -20.32 8.34 -6.57
CA SER A 130 -20.98 9.63 -6.51
C SER A 130 -20.54 10.35 -5.25
N LEU A 131 -19.92 11.51 -5.44
CA LEU A 131 -19.46 12.34 -4.33
C LEU A 131 -20.61 12.64 -3.37
N SER A 132 -21.77 13.08 -3.87
CA SER A 132 -22.93 13.38 -3.04
C SER A 132 -23.40 12.19 -2.20
N LYS A 133 -23.37 10.97 -2.74
CA LYS A 133 -23.68 9.75 -1.97
C LYS A 133 -22.65 9.48 -0.87
N ILE A 134 -21.36 9.62 -1.16
CA ILE A 134 -20.30 9.45 -0.16
C ILE A 134 -20.44 10.49 0.97
N LEU A 135 -20.71 11.75 0.63
CA LEU A 135 -20.96 12.81 1.60
C LEU A 135 -22.18 12.50 2.48
N THR A 136 -23.27 12.02 1.86
CA THR A 136 -24.46 11.57 2.60
C THR A 136 -24.13 10.42 3.54
N SER A 137 -23.28 9.47 3.13
CA SER A 137 -22.81 8.38 3.97
C SER A 137 -22.01 8.86 5.17
N LEU A 138 -21.14 9.85 4.99
CA LEU A 138 -20.42 10.50 6.11
C LEU A 138 -21.39 11.16 7.09
N ASP A 139 -22.39 11.90 6.58
CA ASP A 139 -23.40 12.55 7.41
C ASP A 139 -24.23 11.52 8.21
N MET A 140 -24.63 10.42 7.58
CA MET A 140 -25.34 9.31 8.25
C MET A 140 -24.50 8.64 9.34
N LEU A 141 -23.24 8.29 9.03
CA LEU A 141 -22.31 7.69 9.99
C LEU A 141 -22.11 8.62 11.21
N ASN A 142 -21.91 9.91 10.96
CA ASN A 142 -21.73 10.90 12.00
C ASN A 142 -22.96 11.08 12.89
N LEU A 143 -24.16 11.08 12.30
CA LEU A 143 -25.42 11.20 13.05
C LEU A 143 -25.68 9.96 13.91
N HIS A 144 -25.47 8.76 13.38
CA HIS A 144 -25.78 7.52 14.07
C HIS A 144 -24.75 7.19 15.17
N ARG A 145 -23.45 7.44 14.96
CA ARG A 145 -22.42 7.17 15.97
C ARG A 145 -22.66 7.93 17.28
N GLN A 146 -23.16 9.16 17.21
CA GLN A 146 -23.47 9.97 18.40
C GLN A 146 -24.54 9.32 19.29
N LYS A 147 -25.43 8.52 18.69
CA LYS A 147 -26.54 7.86 19.40
C LYS A 147 -26.21 6.42 19.84
N ILE A 148 -25.40 5.71 19.06
CA ILE A 148 -25.22 4.25 19.20
C ILE A 148 -23.83 3.90 19.74
N ASN A 149 -22.77 4.46 19.17
CA ASN A 149 -21.39 4.15 19.54
C ASN A 149 -20.52 5.42 19.43
N PRO A 150 -20.43 6.23 20.51
CA PRO A 150 -19.61 7.46 20.50
C PRO A 150 -18.11 7.23 20.29
N HIS A 151 -17.63 5.99 20.49
CA HIS A 151 -16.24 5.63 20.26
C HIS A 151 -15.95 5.25 18.80
N PHE A 152 -16.97 5.09 17.97
CA PHE A 152 -16.81 4.77 16.55
C PHE A 152 -16.05 5.86 15.81
N LYS A 153 -15.05 5.45 15.03
CA LYS A 153 -14.19 6.32 14.23
C LYS A 153 -14.51 6.18 12.75
N MET A 154 -14.70 7.32 12.09
CA MET A 154 -14.81 7.35 10.64
C MET A 154 -13.63 8.11 10.05
N GLY A 155 -13.07 7.55 8.99
CA GLY A 155 -11.96 8.14 8.27
C GLY A 155 -12.19 8.24 6.78
N ILE A 156 -11.29 8.93 6.11
CA ILE A 156 -11.18 8.96 4.67
C ILE A 156 -9.85 8.33 4.25
N GLU A 157 -9.86 7.49 3.24
CA GLU A 157 -8.65 7.04 2.55
C GLU A 157 -8.50 7.76 1.22
N PHE A 158 -7.29 8.26 0.98
CA PHE A 158 -6.93 9.01 -0.22
C PHE A 158 -5.71 8.36 -0.89
N VAL A 159 -5.92 7.83 -2.10
CA VAL A 159 -4.83 7.33 -2.95
C VAL A 159 -4.18 8.52 -3.65
N LEU A 160 -2.94 8.80 -3.29
CA LEU A 160 -2.15 9.92 -3.78
C LEU A 160 -1.66 9.66 -5.21
N MET A 161 -2.03 10.55 -6.12
CA MET A 161 -1.76 10.48 -7.55
C MET A 161 -1.33 11.85 -8.11
N LYS A 162 -0.60 11.88 -9.23
CA LYS A 162 -0.25 13.13 -9.93
C LYS A 162 -1.48 13.96 -10.28
N SER A 163 -2.58 13.31 -10.64
CA SER A 163 -3.84 13.94 -11.02
C SER A 163 -4.66 14.51 -9.87
N ASN A 164 -4.39 14.16 -8.61
CA ASN A 164 -5.26 14.57 -7.49
C ASN A 164 -4.56 15.20 -6.27
N TYR A 165 -3.24 15.14 -6.15
CA TYR A 165 -2.57 15.57 -4.91
C TYR A 165 -2.93 17.00 -4.50
N LYS A 166 -3.18 17.89 -5.46
CA LYS A 166 -3.61 19.28 -5.23
C LYS A 166 -4.97 19.41 -4.55
N GLN A 167 -5.82 18.38 -4.59
CA GLN A 167 -7.11 18.35 -3.92
C GLN A 167 -7.02 17.97 -2.45
N LEU A 168 -5.87 17.46 -1.97
CA LEU A 168 -5.71 17.02 -0.59
C LEU A 168 -6.03 18.11 0.45
N PRO A 169 -5.59 19.38 0.31
CA PRO A 169 -5.97 20.45 1.25
C PRO A 169 -7.49 20.65 1.35
N HIS A 170 -8.19 20.67 0.22
CA HIS A 170 -9.65 20.79 0.19
C HIS A 170 -10.36 19.57 0.78
N LEU A 171 -9.78 18.38 0.62
CA LEU A 171 -10.26 17.17 1.31
C LEU A 171 -10.16 17.31 2.83
N ILE A 172 -9.11 17.94 3.35
CA ILE A 172 -8.98 18.20 4.80
C ILE A 172 -10.10 19.13 5.29
N GLU A 173 -10.45 20.16 4.52
CA GLU A 173 -11.54 21.08 4.84
C GLU A 173 -12.90 20.38 4.82
N LEU A 174 -13.16 19.58 3.78
CA LEU A 174 -14.35 18.74 3.70
C LEU A 174 -14.45 17.75 4.86
N ALA A 175 -13.33 17.12 5.23
CA ALA A 175 -13.25 16.20 6.36
C ALA A 175 -13.60 16.90 7.68
N GLN A 176 -13.20 18.16 7.86
CA GLN A 176 -13.57 18.98 9.00
C GLN A 176 -15.08 19.26 9.02
N GLU A 177 -15.66 19.68 7.89
CA GLU A 177 -17.11 19.91 7.76
C GLU A 177 -17.91 18.66 8.16
N LYS A 178 -17.47 17.50 7.65
CA LYS A 178 -18.11 16.20 7.89
C LYS A 178 -17.75 15.56 9.24
N LYS A 179 -16.91 16.20 10.05
CA LYS A 179 -16.44 15.71 11.36
C LYS A 179 -15.74 14.34 11.30
N VAL A 180 -14.95 14.12 10.26
CA VAL A 180 -14.11 12.93 10.08
C VAL A 180 -12.97 12.92 11.11
N ASP A 181 -12.65 11.76 11.68
CA ASP A 181 -11.65 11.65 12.74
C ASP A 181 -10.20 11.54 12.21
N PHE A 182 -10.02 10.85 11.08
CA PHE A 182 -8.70 10.60 10.52
C PHE A 182 -8.71 10.52 8.99
N ILE A 183 -7.57 10.79 8.38
CA ILE A 183 -7.33 10.66 6.95
C ILE A 183 -6.09 9.80 6.77
N LEU A 184 -6.23 8.74 5.99
CA LEU A 184 -5.17 7.85 5.59
C LEU A 184 -4.77 8.19 4.16
N VAL A 185 -3.55 8.66 3.95
CA VAL A 185 -2.99 8.86 2.61
C VAL A 185 -2.09 7.69 2.28
N THR A 186 -2.20 7.17 1.06
CA THR A 186 -1.33 6.10 0.56
C THR A 186 -0.86 6.41 -0.85
N HIS A 187 0.36 6.01 -1.22
CA HIS A 187 0.74 6.07 -2.63
C HIS A 187 -0.02 5.03 -3.45
N LEU A 188 -0.12 5.31 -4.75
CA LEU A 188 -0.67 4.40 -5.74
C LEU A 188 0.29 3.23 -6.02
N LEU A 189 -0.20 1.99 -5.93
CA LEU A 189 0.47 0.81 -6.47
C LEU A 189 0.08 0.66 -7.95
N PRO A 190 1.03 0.78 -8.90
CA PRO A 190 0.70 0.80 -10.32
C PRO A 190 0.48 -0.61 -10.88
N TYR A 191 -0.76 -1.06 -11.02
CA TYR A 191 -1.05 -2.39 -11.59
C TYR A 191 -0.90 -2.47 -13.12
N SER A 192 -0.70 -1.35 -13.81
CA SER A 192 -0.40 -1.30 -15.24
C SER A 192 0.58 -0.17 -15.58
N LYS A 193 1.13 -0.21 -16.80
CA LYS A 193 2.05 0.82 -17.31
C LYS A 193 1.39 2.20 -17.39
N GLU A 194 0.12 2.24 -17.75
CA GLU A 194 -0.66 3.48 -17.87
C GLU A 194 -0.85 4.12 -16.49
N VAL A 195 -1.17 3.28 -15.49
CA VAL A 195 -1.35 3.70 -14.09
C VAL A 195 -0.04 4.17 -13.46
N ALA A 196 1.11 3.64 -13.87
CA ALA A 196 2.43 4.04 -13.36
C ALA A 196 2.77 5.53 -13.59
N ASN A 197 2.15 6.18 -14.59
CA ASN A 197 2.35 7.61 -14.83
C ASN A 197 1.76 8.48 -13.71
N GLU A 198 0.82 7.95 -12.92
CA GLU A 198 0.18 8.65 -11.80
C GLU A 198 0.96 8.53 -10.49
N CYS A 199 1.99 7.66 -10.42
CA CYS A 199 2.75 7.43 -9.19
C CYS A 199 3.60 8.63 -8.79
N LEU A 200 3.64 8.89 -7.48
CA LEU A 200 4.40 9.96 -6.83
C LEU A 200 5.46 9.44 -5.85
N PHE A 201 5.56 8.12 -5.66
CA PHE A 201 6.52 7.51 -4.73
C PHE A 201 7.88 7.31 -5.39
N GLU A 202 8.91 8.00 -4.88
CA GLU A 202 10.28 7.83 -5.33
C GLU A 202 10.93 6.60 -4.64
N PRO A 203 11.28 5.53 -5.38
CA PRO A 203 11.86 4.33 -4.82
C PRO A 203 13.34 4.50 -4.43
N ASN A 204 13.98 5.62 -4.76
CA ASN A 204 15.36 5.91 -4.35
C ASN A 204 15.40 6.22 -2.85
N THR A 205 16.42 5.70 -2.16
CA THR A 205 16.64 6.04 -0.74
C THR A 205 17.16 7.46 -0.58
N HIS A 206 16.97 8.04 0.61
CA HIS A 206 17.49 9.37 0.95
C HIS A 206 19.01 9.48 0.72
N LYS A 207 19.77 8.48 1.16
CA LYS A 207 21.23 8.43 0.97
C LYS A 207 21.64 8.41 -0.50
N ALA A 208 20.93 7.64 -1.32
CA ALA A 208 21.19 7.57 -2.76
C ALA A 208 20.92 8.93 -3.42
N LYS A 209 19.83 9.62 -3.04
CA LYS A 209 19.50 10.94 -3.58
C LYS A 209 20.48 12.03 -3.13
N GLU A 210 20.90 12.03 -1.87
CA GLU A 210 21.92 12.97 -1.36
C GLU A 210 23.25 12.82 -2.10
N LEU A 211 23.72 11.58 -2.28
CA LEU A 211 24.95 11.30 -3.01
C LEU A 211 24.81 11.73 -4.48
N PHE A 212 23.69 11.42 -5.12
CA PHE A 212 23.41 11.85 -6.48
C PHE A 212 23.41 13.39 -6.61
N ASN A 213 22.73 14.10 -5.71
CA ASN A 213 22.67 15.58 -5.71
C ASN A 213 24.06 16.20 -5.54
N LYS A 214 24.88 15.67 -4.62
CA LYS A 214 26.28 16.10 -4.43
C LYS A 214 27.09 16.01 -5.73
N TYR A 215 26.93 14.95 -6.51
CA TYR A 215 27.63 14.79 -7.77
C TYR A 215 26.99 15.56 -8.92
N LYS A 216 25.67 15.77 -8.89
CA LYS A 216 24.94 16.63 -9.83
C LYS A 216 25.45 18.07 -9.75
N GLU A 217 25.61 18.62 -8.55
CA GLU A 217 26.18 19.96 -8.36
C GLU A 217 27.62 20.06 -8.90
N LYS A 218 28.45 19.02 -8.67
CA LYS A 218 29.80 18.96 -9.24
C LYS A 218 29.77 18.92 -10.77
N ALA A 219 28.86 18.14 -11.36
CA ALA A 219 28.68 18.07 -12.81
C ALA A 219 28.29 19.45 -13.38
N GLN A 220 27.32 20.13 -12.75
CA GLN A 220 26.86 21.45 -13.16
C GLN A 220 27.98 22.50 -13.13
N LYS A 221 28.83 22.51 -12.10
CA LYS A 221 30.01 23.39 -12.02
C LYS A 221 31.03 23.16 -13.14
N LEU A 222 31.04 21.97 -13.74
CA LEU A 222 31.89 21.61 -14.87
C LEU A 222 31.20 21.79 -16.23
N GLY A 223 29.95 22.28 -16.26
CA GLY A 223 29.14 22.38 -17.48
C GLY A 223 28.70 21.03 -18.04
N LEU A 224 28.58 20.02 -17.18
CA LEU A 224 28.21 18.64 -17.53
C LEU A 224 26.83 18.28 -16.94
N ALA A 225 26.11 17.37 -17.58
CA ALA A 225 24.88 16.80 -17.05
C ALA A 225 25.02 15.28 -16.85
N ILE A 226 24.66 14.78 -15.66
CA ILE A 226 24.77 13.35 -15.34
C ILE A 226 23.95 12.48 -16.29
N LYS A 227 22.79 12.96 -16.75
CA LYS A 227 21.92 12.22 -17.69
C LYS A 227 22.60 11.87 -19.01
N ASP A 228 23.60 12.64 -19.43
CA ASP A 228 24.33 12.40 -20.68
C ASP A 228 25.26 11.18 -20.59
N TYR A 229 25.53 10.70 -19.37
CA TYR A 229 26.39 9.55 -19.10
C TYR A 229 26.03 8.32 -19.93
N PHE A 230 24.73 8.02 -20.04
CA PHE A 230 24.23 6.84 -20.76
C PHE A 230 24.50 6.91 -22.26
N GLN A 231 24.61 8.10 -22.84
CA GLN A 231 24.96 8.28 -24.26
C GLN A 231 26.47 8.32 -24.44
N VAL A 232 27.16 9.01 -23.54
CA VAL A 232 28.59 9.29 -23.60
C VAL A 232 29.44 8.04 -23.39
N ARG A 233 29.04 7.14 -22.47
CA ARG A 233 29.78 5.91 -22.15
C ARG A 233 30.05 5.05 -23.39
N TRP A 234 29.09 4.99 -24.31
CA TRP A 234 29.15 4.16 -25.52
C TRP A 234 29.76 4.85 -26.75
N LYS A 235 30.15 6.13 -26.67
CA LYS A 235 30.83 6.80 -27.79
C LYS A 235 32.17 6.13 -28.09
N PHE A 236 32.44 5.88 -29.38
CA PHE A 236 33.71 5.34 -29.85
C PHE A 236 34.86 6.34 -29.63
N HIS A 237 34.67 7.59 -30.07
CA HIS A 237 35.59 8.69 -29.78
C HIS A 237 35.03 9.57 -28.66
N LYS A 238 35.77 9.68 -27.54
CA LYS A 238 35.36 10.43 -26.35
C LYS A 238 36.13 11.75 -26.27
N LYS A 239 35.40 12.87 -26.29
CA LYS A 239 35.94 14.22 -26.04
C LYS A 239 36.43 14.35 -24.59
N ASP A 240 37.19 15.39 -24.26
CA ASP A 240 37.65 15.58 -22.88
C ASP A 240 36.51 15.82 -21.88
N GLN A 241 35.43 16.47 -22.31
CA GLN A 241 34.20 16.58 -21.51
C GLN A 241 33.55 15.22 -21.25
N ASP A 242 33.55 14.33 -22.26
CA ASP A 242 33.02 12.97 -22.14
C ASP A 242 33.79 12.18 -21.07
N LYS A 243 35.14 12.25 -21.11
CA LYS A 243 36.01 11.60 -20.12
C LYS A 243 35.81 12.15 -18.71
N LYS A 244 35.64 13.47 -18.57
CA LYS A 244 35.36 14.12 -17.27
C LYS A 244 34.03 13.62 -16.69
N LEU A 245 32.98 13.52 -17.49
CA LEU A 245 31.68 13.02 -17.05
C LEU A 245 31.76 11.56 -16.61
N ILE A 246 32.41 10.70 -17.41
CA ILE A 246 32.59 9.28 -17.08
C ILE A 246 33.32 9.13 -15.75
N ASN A 247 34.45 9.82 -15.58
CA ASN A 247 35.22 9.76 -14.33
C ASN A 247 34.40 10.27 -13.13
N LEU A 248 33.62 11.32 -13.31
CA LEU A 248 32.75 11.86 -12.25
C LEU A 248 31.72 10.82 -11.79
N VAL A 249 31.04 10.15 -12.73
CA VAL A 249 30.04 9.11 -12.42
C VAL A 249 30.69 7.86 -11.83
N GLU A 250 31.84 7.43 -12.35
CA GLU A 250 32.59 6.30 -11.78
C GLU A 250 33.07 6.57 -10.35
N THR A 251 33.46 7.81 -10.06
CA THR A 251 33.83 8.23 -8.70
C THR A 251 32.62 8.19 -7.77
N MET A 252 31.45 8.64 -8.24
CA MET A 252 30.19 8.56 -7.50
C MET A 252 29.81 7.10 -7.17
N ILE A 253 29.93 6.20 -8.15
CA ILE A 253 29.63 4.77 -7.95
C ILE A 253 30.59 4.16 -6.91
N LYS A 254 31.89 4.44 -7.00
CA LYS A 254 32.88 3.96 -6.01
C LYS A 254 32.63 4.51 -4.60
N GLU A 255 32.19 5.76 -4.49
CA GLU A 255 31.78 6.36 -3.21
C GLU A 255 30.53 5.65 -2.65
N ALA A 256 29.55 5.38 -3.51
CA ALA A 256 28.36 4.63 -3.12
C ALA A 256 28.70 3.22 -2.60
N GLU A 257 29.56 2.48 -3.30
CA GLU A 257 30.04 1.16 -2.87
C GLU A 257 30.73 1.21 -1.50
N LYS A 258 31.61 2.20 -1.29
CA LYS A 258 32.32 2.40 -0.01
C LYS A 258 31.36 2.69 1.15
N GLU A 259 30.29 3.42 0.89
CA GLU A 259 29.27 3.77 1.89
C GLU A 259 28.11 2.75 1.97
N ASN A 260 28.19 1.66 1.22
CA ASN A 260 27.16 0.63 1.09
C ASN A 260 25.79 1.21 0.69
N ILE A 261 25.80 2.11 -0.30
CA ILE A 261 24.63 2.76 -0.89
C ILE A 261 24.33 2.08 -2.24
N LEU A 262 23.14 1.48 -2.36
CA LEU A 262 22.65 0.99 -3.63
C LEU A 262 22.20 2.17 -4.51
N LEU A 263 22.78 2.26 -5.71
CA LEU A 263 22.63 3.41 -6.59
C LEU A 263 22.18 2.96 -7.99
N HIS A 264 20.89 3.10 -8.28
CA HIS A 264 20.34 2.89 -9.62
C HIS A 264 20.32 4.21 -10.40
N LEU A 265 21.36 4.47 -11.21
CA LEU A 265 21.56 5.78 -11.83
C LEU A 265 20.42 6.21 -12.77
N GLU A 266 19.90 5.31 -13.61
CA GLU A 266 18.79 5.67 -14.53
C GLU A 266 17.52 6.06 -13.78
N ASN A 267 17.24 5.40 -12.65
CA ASN A 267 16.10 5.68 -11.80
C ASN A 267 16.28 7.05 -11.12
N LEU A 268 17.47 7.32 -10.58
CA LEU A 268 17.81 8.62 -9.99
C LEU A 268 17.68 9.77 -10.99
N VAL A 269 18.19 9.61 -12.21
CA VAL A 269 18.05 10.61 -13.28
C VAL A 269 16.58 10.83 -13.63
N PHE A 270 15.80 9.75 -13.79
CA PHE A 270 14.38 9.84 -14.11
C PHE A 270 13.58 10.63 -13.06
N TRP A 271 13.80 10.36 -11.78
CA TRP A 271 13.12 11.06 -10.69
C TRP A 271 13.63 12.48 -10.47
N ASP A 272 14.89 12.75 -10.77
CA ASP A 272 15.46 14.09 -10.73
C ASP A 272 14.88 15.05 -11.78
N GLU A 273 14.37 14.51 -12.89
CA GLU A 273 13.68 15.29 -13.92
C GLU A 273 12.20 15.57 -13.56
N GLN A 274 11.66 14.95 -12.49
CA GLN A 274 10.32 15.27 -12.00
C GLN A 274 10.37 16.50 -11.10
N ASP A 275 9.61 17.55 -11.41
CA ASP A 275 9.39 18.67 -10.49
C ASP A 275 8.29 18.29 -9.48
N LEU A 276 8.72 17.99 -8.25
CA LEU A 276 7.84 17.61 -7.13
C LEU A 276 7.80 18.66 -6.01
N THR A 277 8.33 19.87 -6.24
CA THR A 277 8.39 20.93 -5.23
C THR A 277 6.99 21.34 -4.75
N ASP A 278 6.04 21.41 -5.69
CA ASP A 278 4.64 21.69 -5.40
C ASP A 278 4.01 20.61 -4.50
N LEU A 279 4.37 19.34 -4.69
CA LEU A 279 3.85 18.24 -3.87
C LEU A 279 4.27 18.37 -2.41
N GLU A 280 5.54 18.67 -2.14
CA GLU A 280 6.04 18.86 -0.76
C GLU A 280 5.29 19.99 -0.04
N ASN A 281 5.09 21.13 -0.72
CA ASN A 281 4.32 22.27 -0.20
C ASN A 281 2.85 21.92 0.07
N ILE A 282 2.21 21.14 -0.81
CA ILE A 282 0.82 20.70 -0.65
C ILE A 282 0.67 19.76 0.55
N LEU A 283 1.61 18.83 0.75
CA LEU A 283 1.59 17.92 1.90
C LEU A 283 1.82 18.67 3.23
N GLU A 284 2.71 19.65 3.24
CA GLU A 284 2.92 20.51 4.42
C GLU A 284 1.67 21.33 4.74
N THR A 285 1.07 21.96 3.72
CA THR A 285 -0.19 22.70 3.86
C THR A 285 -1.30 21.82 4.41
N SER A 286 -1.46 20.61 3.86
CA SER A 286 -2.45 19.63 4.32
C SER A 286 -2.21 19.22 5.78
N SER A 287 -0.95 19.04 6.17
CA SER A 287 -0.56 18.74 7.56
C SER A 287 -0.92 19.88 8.51
N ASN A 288 -0.67 21.13 8.10
CA ASN A 288 -1.00 22.31 8.90
C ASN A 288 -2.52 22.47 9.07
N LEU A 289 -3.30 22.24 8.01
CA LEU A 289 -4.77 22.23 8.07
C LEU A 289 -5.30 21.11 8.99
N ALA A 290 -4.74 19.89 8.87
CA ALA A 290 -5.18 18.77 9.70
C ALA A 290 -4.92 19.02 11.19
N ARG A 291 -3.76 19.60 11.54
CA ARG A 291 -3.48 20.03 12.93
C ARG A 291 -4.45 21.11 13.40
N LYS A 292 -4.74 22.11 12.56
CA LYS A 292 -5.70 23.19 12.88
C LYS A 292 -7.10 22.64 13.18
N TYR A 293 -7.54 21.62 12.43
CA TYR A 293 -8.87 21.02 12.57
C TYR A 293 -8.92 19.80 13.51
N ASN A 294 -7.79 19.45 14.14
CA ASN A 294 -7.66 18.28 15.02
C ASN A 294 -8.07 16.96 14.34
N ILE A 295 -7.68 16.80 13.07
CA ILE A 295 -7.88 15.57 12.27
C ILE A 295 -6.57 14.80 12.26
N SER A 296 -6.62 13.50 12.54
CA SER A 296 -5.43 12.64 12.46
C SER A 296 -5.08 12.35 11.01
N LEU A 297 -4.03 12.98 10.47
CA LEU A 297 -3.56 12.76 9.11
C LEU A 297 -2.33 11.82 9.11
N ASP A 298 -2.45 10.65 8.50
CA ASP A 298 -1.34 9.73 8.22
C ASP A 298 -0.84 9.96 6.79
N LEU A 299 0.34 10.57 6.66
CA LEU A 299 1.01 10.78 5.38
C LEU A 299 2.10 9.72 5.16
N PRO A 300 2.17 9.12 3.97
CA PRO A 300 3.28 8.27 3.61
C PRO A 300 4.52 9.13 3.30
N PRO A 301 5.74 8.63 3.52
CA PRO A 301 6.93 9.27 3.00
C PRO A 301 6.86 9.39 1.46
N LEU A 302 7.37 10.48 0.91
CA LEU A 302 7.47 10.67 -0.55
C LEU A 302 8.52 9.77 -1.20
N ARG A 303 9.49 9.32 -0.42
CA ARG A 303 10.63 8.54 -0.89
C ARG A 303 10.83 7.31 -0.01
N ALA A 304 11.51 6.32 -0.56
CA ALA A 304 11.81 5.12 0.18
C ALA A 304 12.73 5.37 1.38
N GLN A 305 12.42 4.71 2.50
CA GLN A 305 13.21 4.82 3.72
C GLN A 305 14.52 4.05 3.61
N ASN A 306 15.60 4.57 4.23
CA ASN A 306 16.90 3.90 4.28
C ASN A 306 16.82 2.53 5.00
N LYS A 307 15.99 2.44 6.05
CA LYS A 307 15.74 1.20 6.79
C LYS A 307 14.37 0.68 6.39
N ARG A 308 14.35 -0.46 5.71
CA ARG A 308 13.12 -1.17 5.37
C ARG A 308 12.55 -1.85 6.60
N LYS A 309 11.22 -1.81 6.75
CA LYS A 309 10.50 -2.46 7.85
C LYS A 309 9.20 -3.05 7.34
N CYS A 310 8.88 -4.27 7.74
CA CYS A 310 7.61 -4.90 7.42
C CYS A 310 6.66 -4.80 8.60
N GLU A 311 5.81 -3.78 8.59
CA GLU A 311 4.86 -3.55 9.68
C GLU A 311 3.87 -4.73 9.85
N PHE A 312 3.53 -5.43 8.76
CA PHE A 312 2.67 -6.62 8.86
C PHE A 312 3.28 -7.71 9.73
N VAL A 313 4.57 -8.00 9.59
CA VAL A 313 5.25 -9.03 10.38
C VAL A 313 5.54 -8.51 11.80
N GLU A 314 5.97 -7.25 11.95
CA GLU A 314 6.21 -6.61 13.26
C GLU A 314 4.93 -6.58 14.13
N GLU A 315 3.78 -6.29 13.52
CA GLU A 315 2.47 -6.24 14.19
C GLU A 315 1.76 -7.61 14.25
N LYS A 316 2.41 -8.68 13.79
CA LYS A 316 1.86 -10.06 13.79
C LYS A 316 0.52 -10.15 13.08
N SER A 317 0.47 -9.56 11.89
CA SER A 317 -0.68 -9.60 11.00
C SER A 317 -0.75 -10.91 10.23
N VAL A 318 -1.96 -11.36 9.94
CA VAL A 318 -2.23 -12.48 9.05
C VAL A 318 -3.38 -12.13 8.10
N PHE A 319 -3.31 -12.64 6.87
CA PHE A 319 -4.24 -12.32 5.79
C PHE A 319 -4.95 -13.60 5.36
N ILE A 320 -6.27 -13.55 5.27
CA ILE A 320 -7.11 -14.70 4.90
C ILE A 320 -7.93 -14.31 3.69
N ASP A 321 -7.67 -14.94 2.55
CA ASP A 321 -8.42 -14.67 1.32
C ASP A 321 -9.86 -15.20 1.38
N VAL A 322 -10.66 -14.87 0.36
CA VAL A 322 -12.06 -15.30 0.25
C VAL A 322 -12.25 -16.84 0.24
N GLU A 323 -11.18 -17.60 -0.03
CA GLU A 323 -11.17 -19.07 -0.07
C GLU A 323 -10.63 -19.71 1.21
N GLY A 324 -10.19 -18.91 2.18
CA GLY A 324 -9.63 -19.36 3.44
C GLY A 324 -8.12 -19.65 3.40
N ASN A 325 -7.42 -19.31 2.31
CA ASN A 325 -5.97 -19.44 2.26
C ASN A 325 -5.31 -18.37 3.14
N VAL A 326 -4.26 -18.77 3.85
CA VAL A 326 -3.56 -17.93 4.82
C VAL A 326 -2.27 -17.39 4.21
N ALA A 327 -2.22 -16.08 4.02
CA ALA A 327 -1.09 -15.32 3.48
C ALA A 327 -0.41 -14.45 4.56
N PRO A 328 0.87 -14.08 4.37
CA PRO A 328 1.62 -13.32 5.37
C PRO A 328 1.37 -11.81 5.33
N CYS A 329 1.01 -11.26 4.15
CA CYS A 329 0.93 -9.82 3.94
C CYS A 329 0.08 -9.46 2.72
N TYR A 330 -0.33 -8.19 2.62
CA TYR A 330 -1.09 -7.66 1.48
C TYR A 330 -0.37 -7.85 0.13
N PHE A 331 0.96 -7.71 0.12
CA PHE A 331 1.79 -7.86 -1.08
C PHE A 331 1.74 -9.28 -1.65
N LEU A 332 1.62 -10.31 -0.81
CA LEU A 332 1.63 -11.72 -1.21
C LEU A 332 0.26 -12.39 -1.03
N TRP A 333 -0.80 -11.58 -0.97
CA TRP A 333 -2.16 -12.07 -0.71
C TRP A 333 -2.87 -12.56 -1.97
N HIS A 334 -2.61 -11.90 -3.10
CA HIS A 334 -3.27 -12.15 -4.37
C HIS A 334 -2.26 -12.27 -5.50
N GLN A 335 -2.66 -12.95 -6.58
CA GLN A 335 -1.91 -12.93 -7.82
C GLN A 335 -2.26 -11.68 -8.64
N TYR A 336 -1.27 -10.86 -8.96
CA TYR A 336 -1.43 -9.68 -9.80
C TYR A 336 -0.12 -9.30 -10.49
N SER A 337 -0.20 -8.38 -11.44
CA SER A 337 0.97 -7.73 -12.04
C SER A 337 1.00 -6.27 -11.64
N CYS A 338 2.19 -5.70 -11.49
CA CYS A 338 2.39 -4.27 -11.33
C CYS A 338 3.55 -3.76 -12.20
N TYR A 339 3.54 -2.48 -12.54
CA TYR A 339 4.56 -1.85 -13.36
C TYR A 339 5.46 -0.97 -12.50
N MET A 340 6.66 -1.44 -12.20
CA MET A 340 7.63 -0.77 -11.34
C MET A 340 9.00 -0.81 -12.02
N ASP A 341 9.83 0.21 -11.80
CA ASP A 341 11.19 0.26 -12.34
C ASP A 341 11.24 0.08 -13.88
N LYS A 342 10.23 0.64 -14.57
CA LYS A 342 9.98 0.55 -16.01
C LYS A 342 9.74 -0.88 -16.54
N ARG A 343 9.33 -1.80 -15.68
CA ARG A 343 9.14 -3.22 -15.99
C ARG A 343 7.85 -3.75 -15.40
N THR A 344 7.33 -4.83 -15.98
CA THR A 344 6.18 -5.53 -15.42
C THR A 344 6.69 -6.57 -14.44
N LYS A 345 6.20 -6.51 -13.20
CA LYS A 345 6.49 -7.45 -12.13
C LYS A 345 5.28 -8.33 -11.92
N HIS A 346 5.50 -9.63 -11.85
CA HIS A 346 4.47 -10.62 -11.60
C HIS A 346 4.55 -11.06 -10.14
N ILE A 347 3.48 -10.82 -9.39
CA ILE A 347 3.39 -11.16 -7.97
C ILE A 347 2.51 -12.39 -7.84
N TYR A 348 3.06 -13.42 -7.20
CA TYR A 348 2.36 -14.67 -6.91
C TYR A 348 2.03 -14.73 -5.42
N PRO A 349 0.84 -15.23 -5.06
CA PRO A 349 0.45 -15.35 -3.66
C PRO A 349 1.30 -16.41 -2.96
N VAL A 350 1.60 -16.18 -1.69
CA VAL A 350 2.32 -17.14 -0.84
C VAL A 350 1.39 -17.56 0.28
N PHE A 351 1.00 -18.83 0.28
CA PHE A 351 0.09 -19.40 1.27
C PHE A 351 0.78 -20.42 2.17
N PHE A 352 0.47 -20.36 3.47
CA PHE A 352 1.03 -21.27 4.48
C PHE A 352 0.04 -22.34 4.94
N GLY A 353 -1.21 -22.27 4.51
CA GLY A 353 -2.25 -23.25 4.80
C GLY A 353 -3.64 -22.72 4.47
N ASN A 354 -4.67 -23.52 4.76
CA ASN A 354 -6.07 -23.14 4.56
C ASN A 354 -6.91 -23.42 5.81
N ILE A 355 -7.66 -22.42 6.29
CA ILE A 355 -8.48 -22.53 7.51
C ILE A 355 -9.70 -23.46 7.39
N LYS A 356 -9.99 -23.96 6.19
CA LYS A 356 -10.99 -25.01 5.98
C LYS A 356 -10.49 -26.35 6.53
N GLU A 357 -9.20 -26.60 6.40
CA GLU A 357 -8.52 -27.86 6.66
C GLU A 357 -7.85 -27.87 8.04
N GLU A 358 -7.24 -26.75 8.42
CA GLU A 358 -6.42 -26.63 9.62
C GLU A 358 -6.84 -25.43 10.47
N ASP A 359 -6.46 -25.43 11.76
CA ASP A 359 -6.65 -24.25 12.61
C ASP A 359 -5.69 -23.13 12.24
N LEU A 360 -6.14 -21.88 12.33
CA LEU A 360 -5.29 -20.70 12.04
C LEU A 360 -4.06 -20.67 12.95
N GLN A 361 -4.20 -21.00 14.23
CA GLN A 361 -3.05 -21.13 15.14
C GLN A 361 -2.04 -22.19 14.66
N ALA A 362 -2.51 -23.36 14.19
CA ALA A 362 -1.63 -24.40 13.69
C ALA A 362 -0.87 -23.93 12.45
N ILE A 363 -1.57 -23.29 11.50
CA ILE A 363 -0.96 -22.68 10.30
C ILE A 363 0.08 -21.63 10.70
N TRP A 364 -0.25 -20.73 11.63
CA TRP A 364 0.63 -19.67 12.11
C TRP A 364 1.96 -20.21 12.65
N ASN A 365 1.93 -21.36 13.33
CA ASN A 365 3.09 -21.98 13.96
C ASN A 365 3.80 -23.03 13.09
N LYS A 366 3.42 -23.18 11.80
CA LYS A 366 4.20 -24.02 10.88
C LYS A 366 5.62 -23.49 10.74
N GLU A 367 6.58 -24.40 10.68
CA GLU A 367 8.01 -24.09 10.54
C GLU A 367 8.28 -23.10 9.41
N LYS A 368 7.74 -23.36 8.21
CA LYS A 368 7.88 -22.47 7.05
C LYS A 368 7.35 -21.04 7.29
N PHE A 369 6.25 -20.89 8.04
CA PHE A 369 5.68 -19.56 8.30
C PHE A 369 6.46 -18.83 9.41
N ILE A 370 7.00 -19.56 10.39
CA ILE A 370 7.95 -19.01 11.36
C ILE A 370 9.20 -18.51 10.64
N GLN A 371 9.82 -19.36 9.82
CA GLN A 371 11.01 -19.03 9.04
C GLN A 371 10.79 -17.79 8.16
N PHE A 372 9.68 -17.72 7.41
CA PHE A 372 9.35 -16.55 6.61
C PHE A 372 9.34 -15.26 7.43
N ARG A 373 8.71 -15.27 8.62
CA ARG A 373 8.64 -14.09 9.48
C ARG A 373 10.02 -13.72 10.04
N GLU A 374 10.85 -14.70 10.39
CA GLU A 374 12.21 -14.47 10.86
C GLU A 374 13.10 -13.85 9.77
N GLU A 375 13.07 -14.39 8.55
CA GLU A 375 13.80 -13.85 7.39
C GLU A 375 13.37 -12.41 7.08
N VAL A 376 12.05 -12.13 7.14
CA VAL A 376 11.54 -10.77 6.95
C VAL A 376 12.02 -9.81 8.05
N LEU A 377 11.99 -10.23 9.32
CA LEU A 377 12.44 -9.39 10.44
C LEU A 377 13.95 -9.12 10.42
N GLN A 378 14.74 -10.04 9.87
CA GLN A 378 16.17 -9.85 9.65
C GLN A 378 16.46 -8.95 8.43
N VAL A 379 15.45 -8.60 7.64
CA VAL A 379 15.57 -7.83 6.39
C VAL A 379 16.56 -8.50 5.43
N ASN A 380 16.57 -9.83 5.44
CA ASN A 380 17.48 -10.65 4.66
C ASN A 380 16.89 -10.88 3.26
N TYR A 381 16.80 -9.83 2.46
CA TYR A 381 16.37 -9.87 1.06
C TYR A 381 16.89 -8.63 0.33
N PRO A 382 17.16 -8.67 -0.99
CA PRO A 382 17.75 -7.55 -1.72
C PRO A 382 16.80 -6.37 -1.84
N TYR A 383 17.34 -5.18 -2.12
CA TYR A 383 16.54 -4.01 -2.50
C TYR A 383 16.52 -3.89 -4.01
N CYS A 384 15.52 -4.47 -4.65
CA CYS A 384 15.50 -4.64 -6.10
C CYS A 384 15.26 -3.31 -6.85
N SER A 385 14.42 -2.39 -6.35
CA SER A 385 14.15 -1.13 -7.07
C SER A 385 15.33 -0.16 -7.14
N ASN A 386 16.38 -0.37 -6.34
CA ASN A 386 17.64 0.38 -6.41
C ASN A 386 18.83 -0.48 -6.84
N CYS A 387 18.58 -1.69 -7.35
CA CYS A 387 19.62 -2.62 -7.77
C CYS A 387 20.35 -2.10 -9.03
N PRO A 388 21.69 -1.97 -9.01
CA PRO A 388 22.47 -1.60 -10.19
C PRO A 388 22.95 -2.82 -11.02
N LEU A 389 22.61 -4.05 -10.58
CA LEU A 389 23.20 -5.29 -11.09
C LEU A 389 22.36 -5.98 -12.18
N VAL A 390 23.10 -6.66 -13.06
CA VAL A 390 22.86 -7.71 -14.10
C VAL A 390 21.40 -8.17 -14.35
N PRO A 391 20.98 -8.48 -15.60
CA PRO A 391 19.68 -9.11 -15.90
C PRO A 391 19.39 -10.32 -14.99
N CYS A 392 18.33 -10.22 -14.21
CA CYS A 392 17.64 -11.33 -13.54
C CYS A 392 16.28 -11.56 -14.22
N ASP A 393 15.56 -12.62 -13.85
CA ASP A 393 14.24 -12.95 -14.43
C ASP A 393 13.25 -11.78 -14.29
N ASP A 394 13.38 -11.07 -13.16
CA ASP A 394 12.71 -9.82 -12.85
C ASP A 394 13.00 -8.68 -13.85
N LEU A 395 14.17 -8.70 -14.49
CA LEU A 395 14.57 -7.79 -15.56
C LEU A 395 14.15 -8.32 -16.94
N LEU A 396 14.08 -9.64 -17.14
CA LEU A 396 13.67 -10.26 -18.40
C LEU A 396 12.14 -10.28 -18.60
N ASN A 397 11.36 -9.80 -17.63
CA ASN A 397 9.88 -9.89 -17.60
C ASN A 397 9.40 -11.34 -17.73
N GLU A 398 10.17 -12.29 -17.19
CA GLU A 398 9.78 -13.69 -17.21
C GLU A 398 8.77 -13.96 -16.09
N SER A 399 7.78 -14.81 -16.39
CA SER A 399 6.65 -15.10 -15.50
C SER A 399 6.82 -16.46 -14.84
N PHE A 400 7.72 -16.54 -13.87
CA PHE A 400 7.91 -17.74 -13.06
C PHE A 400 7.52 -17.48 -11.61
N PRO A 401 6.98 -18.49 -10.90
CA PRO A 401 6.86 -18.42 -9.45
C PRO A 401 8.21 -18.11 -8.83
N PHE A 402 8.22 -17.22 -7.83
CA PHE A 402 9.45 -16.87 -7.12
C PHE A 402 9.97 -18.09 -6.34
N GLU A 403 11.23 -18.46 -6.58
CA GLU A 403 11.92 -19.52 -5.85
C GLU A 403 12.93 -18.94 -4.86
N HIS A 404 13.90 -18.16 -5.38
CA HIS A 404 14.97 -17.56 -4.59
C HIS A 404 15.32 -16.15 -5.08
N ASP A 405 15.75 -15.29 -4.16
CA ASP A 405 16.40 -14.03 -4.50
C ASP A 405 17.90 -14.21 -4.77
N CYS A 406 18.60 -13.13 -5.11
CA CYS A 406 20.06 -13.15 -5.35
C CYS A 406 20.91 -13.40 -4.11
N TYR A 407 20.31 -13.41 -2.91
CA TYR A 407 20.96 -13.80 -1.66
C TYR A 407 20.68 -15.28 -1.31
N GLY A 408 19.85 -15.96 -2.12
CA GLY A 408 19.43 -17.35 -1.91
C GLY A 408 18.22 -17.51 -0.99
N ASN A 409 17.59 -16.42 -0.55
CA ASN A 409 16.44 -16.48 0.36
C ASN A 409 15.12 -16.69 -0.40
N THR A 410 14.11 -17.18 0.30
CA THR A 410 12.81 -17.57 -0.29
C THR A 410 11.73 -16.50 -0.11
N VAL A 411 12.11 -15.31 0.38
CA VAL A 411 11.19 -14.21 0.67
C VAL A 411 11.12 -13.25 -0.53
N PRO A 412 9.98 -13.15 -1.24
CA PRO A 412 9.82 -12.26 -2.41
C PRO A 412 9.63 -10.78 -2.04
N CYS A 413 10.32 -10.24 -1.04
CA CYS A 413 10.05 -8.88 -0.53
C CYS A 413 10.89 -7.76 -1.19
N GLY A 414 11.74 -8.08 -2.17
CA GLY A 414 12.71 -7.12 -2.72
C GLY A 414 12.12 -5.90 -3.43
N HIS A 415 10.88 -6.01 -3.94
CA HIS A 415 10.12 -4.94 -4.58
C HIS A 415 8.94 -4.44 -3.73
N CYS A 416 8.87 -4.81 -2.45
CA CYS A 416 7.70 -4.54 -1.63
C CYS A 416 7.59 -3.05 -1.26
N LEU A 417 6.66 -2.32 -1.86
CA LEU A 417 6.42 -0.89 -1.56
C LEU A 417 5.96 -0.63 -0.12
N TRP A 418 5.31 -1.61 0.53
CA TRP A 418 5.00 -1.52 1.97
C TRP A 418 6.26 -1.49 2.82
N CYS A 419 7.26 -2.33 2.50
CA CYS A 419 8.53 -2.35 3.24
C CYS A 419 9.36 -1.08 3.03
N MET A 420 9.14 -0.38 1.91
CA MET A 420 9.77 0.91 1.61
C MET A 420 9.02 2.09 2.25
N GLY A 421 7.83 1.85 2.81
CA GLY A 421 6.97 2.85 3.44
C GLY A 421 6.01 3.57 2.47
N GLY A 422 6.00 3.23 1.19
CA GLY A 422 5.19 3.94 0.19
C GLY A 422 3.69 3.66 0.32
N ILE A 423 3.31 2.41 0.60
CA ILE A 423 1.90 2.02 0.74
C ILE A 423 1.51 1.96 2.21
N ARG A 424 0.42 2.63 2.55
CA ARG A 424 -0.25 2.55 3.87
C ARG A 424 -1.55 1.77 3.72
N CYS A 425 -1.94 1.08 4.79
CA CYS A 425 -3.23 0.38 4.86
C CYS A 425 -3.95 0.83 6.13
N LEU A 426 -5.26 0.59 6.20
CA LEU A 426 -6.01 0.78 7.43
C LEU A 426 -5.40 -0.13 8.52
N ARG A 427 -4.96 0.48 9.63
CA ARG A 427 -4.13 -0.15 10.66
C ARG A 427 -4.63 0.03 12.05
#